data_AF-A0A2E9W1G3-F1
#
_entry.id   AF-A0A2E9W1G3-F1
#
_cell.length_a   1.000
_cell.length_b   1.000
_cell.length_c   1.000
_cell.angle_alpha   90.00
_cell.angle_beta   90.00
_cell.angle_gamma   90.00
#
_symmetry.space_group_name_H-M   'P 1'
#
loop_
_entity.id
_entity.type
_entity.pdbx_description
1 polymer ?
#
loop_
_entity_poly.entity_id
_entity_poly.type
_entity_poly.pdbx_seq_one_letter_code
_entity_poly.pdbx_strand_id
1 'polypeptide(L)' 'MLELAAKLTLVPGEVTKSDVDQLRKVGFSDRDILDIVEVTAYYAYVNRIADGLGVGLEAWIAEES' A
#
# COMPACT_ATOMS: atom_id res chain seq x y z
N MET A 1 9.31 0.76 -6.03
CA MET A 1 7.85 0.59 -5.91
C MET A 1 7.49 0.08 -4.52
N LEU A 2 7.95 -1.12 -4.12
CA LEU A 2 7.67 -1.68 -2.78
C LEU A 2 8.17 -0.82 -1.62
N GLU A 3 9.31 -0.14 -1.76
CA GLU A 3 9.81 0.79 -0.72
C GLU A 3 8.83 1.95 -0.48
N LEU A 4 8.27 2.55 -1.54
CA LEU A 4 7.24 3.58 -1.41
C LEU A 4 5.99 3.00 -0.75
N ALA A 5 5.55 1.80 -1.14
CA ALA A 5 4.38 1.16 -0.57
C ALA A 5 4.53 0.87 0.94
N ALA A 6 5.70 0.36 1.34
CA ALA A 6 6.04 0.12 2.74
C ALA A 6 6.06 1.43 3.54
N LYS A 7 6.74 2.46 3.03
CA LYS A 7 6.82 3.78 3.68
C LYS A 7 5.44 4.42 3.83
N LEU A 8 4.62 4.39 2.79
CA LEU A 8 3.25 4.91 2.78
C LEU A 8 2.34 4.16 3.76
N THR A 9 2.60 2.89 4.04
CA THR A 9 1.82 2.09 5.00
C THR A 9 2.25 2.37 6.45
N LEU A 10 3.56 2.38 6.70
CA LEU A 10 4.14 2.45 8.05
C LEU A 10 4.27 3.88 8.58
N VAL A 11 4.73 4.80 7.75
CA VAL A 11 5.04 6.19 8.10
C VAL A 11 4.59 7.16 6.99
N PRO A 12 3.28 7.21 6.66
CA PRO A 12 2.76 8.03 5.55
C PRO A 12 3.14 9.52 5.67
N GLY A 13 3.26 10.05 6.89
CA GLY A 13 3.66 11.44 7.14
C GLY A 13 5.13 11.76 6.78
N GLU A 14 5.96 10.75 6.56
CA GLU A 14 7.36 10.92 6.16
C GLU A 14 7.57 10.77 4.64
N VAL A 15 6.52 10.48 3.87
CA VAL A 15 6.60 10.41 2.41
C VAL A 15 6.89 11.80 1.85
N THR A 16 7.91 11.88 1.00
CA THR A 16 8.39 13.11 0.39
C THR A 16 8.35 13.04 -1.13
N LYS A 17 8.55 14.18 -1.78
CA LYS A 17 8.70 14.22 -3.24
C LYS A 17 9.87 13.37 -3.76
N SER A 18 10.93 13.21 -2.96
CA SER A 18 12.10 12.41 -3.35
C SER A 18 11.73 10.93 -3.55
N ASP A 19 10.83 10.39 -2.73
CA ASP A 19 10.37 9.00 -2.85
C ASP A 19 9.63 8.79 -4.18
N VAL A 20 8.85 9.78 -4.61
CA VAL A 20 8.16 9.80 -5.91
C VAL A 20 9.14 9.96 -7.07
N ASP A 21 10.11 10.86 -6.95
CA ASP A 21 11.10 11.13 -7.99
C ASP A 21 12.03 9.93 -8.24
N GLN A 22 12.29 9.10 -7.23
CA GLN A 22 13.01 7.84 -7.38
C GLN A 22 12.28 6.86 -8.30
N LEU A 23 10.93 6.79 -8.22
CA LEU A 23 10.14 5.94 -9.12
C LEU A 23 10.17 6.47 -10.56
N ARG A 24 10.08 7.78 -10.75
CA ARG A 24 10.21 8.40 -12.09
C ARG A 24 11.56 8.06 -12.73
N LYS A 25 12.65 8.09 -11.96
CA LYS A 25 14.00 7.78 -12.44
C LYS A 25 14.14 6.35 -12.99
N VAL A 26 13.34 5.40 -12.52
CA VAL A 26 13.37 4.01 -12.99
C VAL A 26 12.28 3.71 -14.03
N GLY A 27 11.60 4.74 -14.54
CA GLY A 27 10.70 4.63 -15.69
C GLY A 27 9.21 4.55 -15.36
N PHE A 28 8.80 4.66 -14.09
CA PHE A 28 7.37 4.77 -13.77
C PHE A 28 6.80 6.11 -14.23
N SER A 29 5.68 6.06 -14.94
CA SER A 29 4.90 7.25 -15.29
C SER A 29 4.18 7.80 -14.06
N ASP A 30 3.71 9.05 -14.15
CA ASP A 30 2.89 9.63 -13.08
C ASP A 30 1.61 8.83 -12.83
N ARG A 31 1.07 8.16 -13.86
CA ARG A 31 -0.08 7.28 -13.71
C ARG A 31 0.29 6.01 -12.94
N ASP A 32 1.40 5.36 -13.26
CA ASP A 32 1.82 4.17 -12.52
C ASP A 32 2.08 4.49 -11.05
N ILE A 33 2.64 5.67 -10.76
CA ILE A 33 2.88 6.14 -9.39
C ILE A 33 1.57 6.38 -8.66
N LEU A 34 0.58 6.98 -9.32
CA LEU A 34 -0.76 7.15 -8.77
C LEU A 34 -1.38 5.79 -8.42
N ASP A 35 -1.32 4.82 -9.34
CA ASP A 35 -1.86 3.47 -9.13
C ASP A 35 -1.18 2.78 -7.93
N ILE A 36 0.14 2.92 -7.77
CA ILE A 36 0.88 2.40 -6.60
C ILE A 36 0.36 3.01 -5.29
N VAL A 37 0.17 4.33 -5.26
CA VAL A 37 -0.29 5.07 -4.08
C VAL A 37 -1.73 4.69 -3.74
N GLU A 38 -2.63 4.67 -4.73
CA GLU A 38 -4.04 4.34 -4.52
C GLU A 38 -4.23 2.92 -3.99
N VAL A 39 -3.60 1.92 -4.61
CA VAL A 39 -3.70 0.52 -4.18
C VAL A 39 -3.13 0.36 -2.76
N THR A 40 -1.96 0.92 -2.49
CA THR A 40 -1.34 0.84 -1.16
C THR A 40 -2.23 1.49 -0.10
N ALA A 41 -2.75 2.70 -0.36
CA ALA A 41 -3.60 3.42 0.57
C ALA A 41 -4.93 2.70 0.82
N TYR A 42 -5.51 2.10 -0.23
CA TYR A 42 -6.74 1.31 -0.12
C TYR A 42 -6.55 0.11 0.82
N TYR A 43 -5.49 -0.69 0.63
CA TYR A 43 -5.21 -1.81 1.53
C TYR A 43 -4.91 -1.33 2.95
N ALA A 44 -4.16 -0.24 3.11
CA ALA A 44 -3.89 0.32 4.42
C ALA A 44 -5.18 0.79 5.13
N TYR A 45 -6.19 1.27 4.40
CA TYR A 45 -7.51 1.60 4.94
C TYR A 45 -8.30 0.34 5.34
N VAL A 46 -8.43 -0.63 4.43
CA VAL A 46 -9.20 -1.86 4.67
C VAL A 46 -8.59 -2.68 5.81
N ASN A 47 -7.26 -2.85 5.82
CA ASN A 47 -6.57 -3.59 6.88
C ASN A 47 -6.81 -2.96 8.26
N ARG A 48 -6.80 -1.62 8.37
CA ARG A 48 -7.09 -0.95 9.64
C ARG A 48 -8.52 -1.18 10.13
N ILE A 49 -9.49 -1.30 9.22
CA ILE A 49 -10.87 -1.65 9.59
C ILE A 49 -10.93 -3.10 10.06
N ALA A 50 -10.38 -4.02 9.27
CA ALA A 50 -10.40 -5.44 9.59
C ALA A 50 -9.69 -5.72 10.92
N ASP A 51 -8.44 -5.31 11.04
CA ASP A 51 -7.63 -5.51 12.25
C ASP A 51 -8.20 -4.75 13.44
N GLY A 52 -8.67 -3.51 13.24
CA GLY A 52 -9.23 -2.67 14.29
C GLY A 52 -10.55 -3.20 14.87
N LEU A 53 -11.31 -3.96 14.09
CA LEU A 53 -12.56 -4.61 14.52
C LEU A 53 -12.39 -6.11 14.83
N GLY A 54 -11.19 -6.68 14.61
CA GLY A 54 -10.92 -8.10 14.80
C GLY A 54 -11.61 -9.01 13.77
N VAL A 55 -11.82 -8.53 12.54
CA VAL A 55 -12.37 -9.33 11.43
C VAL A 55 -11.33 -10.36 11.01
N GLY A 56 -11.67 -11.64 11.20
CA GLY A 56 -10.83 -12.77 10.78
C GLY A 56 -11.02 -13.14 9.31
N LEU A 57 -10.19 -14.06 8.83
CA LEU A 57 -10.38 -14.68 7.51
C LEU A 57 -11.67 -15.50 7.49
N GLU A 58 -12.33 -15.49 6.34
CA GLU A 58 -13.46 -16.38 6.07
C GLU A 58 -12.99 -17.84 6.07
N ALA A 59 -13.83 -18.74 6.58
CA ALA A 59 -13.47 -20.15 6.77
C ALA A 59 -13.02 -20.83 5.46
N TRP A 60 -13.64 -20.49 4.32
CA TRP A 60 -13.28 -21.06 3.02
C TRP A 60 -11.91 -20.60 2.49
N ILE A 61 -11.31 -19.54 3.04
CA ILE A 61 -9.95 -19.11 2.66
C ILE A 61 -8.91 -19.96 3.42
N ALA A 62 -9.22 -20.37 4.65
CA ALA A 62 -8.32 -21.15 5.48
C ALA A 62 -8.22 -22.63 5.06
N GLU A 63 -9.21 -23.17 4.34
CA GLU A 63 -9.23 -24.57 3.89
C GLU A 63 -8.32 -24.84 2.68
N GLU A 64 -7.86 -23.80 1.96
CA GLU A 64 -7.02 -23.93 0.76
C GLU A 64 -5.50 -23.79 1.03
N SER A 65 -5.06 -23.63 2.29
CA SER A 65 -3.65 -23.41 2.68
C SER A 65 -2.94 -24.64 3.25
#